data_AF-A0A2V8FUV6-F1
#
_entry.id   AF-A0A2V8FUV6-F1
#
_cell.length_a   1.000
_cell.length_b   1.000
_cell.length_c   1.000
_cell.angle_alpha   90.00
_cell.angle_beta   90.00
_cell.angle_gamma   90.00
#
_symmetry.space_group_name_H-M   'P 1'
#
loop_
_entity.id
_entity.type
_entity.pdbx_description
1 polymer ?
#
loop_
_entity_poly.entity_id
_entity_poly.type
_entity_poly.pdbx_seq_one_letter_code
_entity_poly.pdbx_strand_id
1 'polypeptide(L)'
;MTDKRANARDKRLREGRRAGRPPAGAREGEKVKDYPQLSIRVPIEMKARLNALSAVTGLAQWRVIVEAIDCLLHGLTPTDRALVDGLSERLLRAG
;
A
#
# COMPACT_ATOMS: atom_id res chain seq x y z
N MET A 1 23.28 17.54 49.87
CA MET A 1 21.81 17.51 49.70
C MET A 1 21.46 18.54 48.63
N THR A 2 21.52 18.18 47.35
CA THR A 2 21.16 19.06 46.22
C THR A 2 20.60 18.23 45.06
N ASP A 3 19.36 18.60 44.71
CA ASP A 3 18.46 18.28 43.61
C ASP A 3 18.76 17.16 42.59
N LYS A 4 18.03 16.04 42.74
CA LYS A 4 17.75 15.04 41.68
C LYS A 4 16.54 15.43 40.77
N ARG A 5 16.23 16.71 40.58
CA ARG A 5 14.99 17.17 39.92
C ARG A 5 15.13 17.74 38.51
N ALA A 6 16.26 17.55 37.83
CA ALA A 6 16.42 18.00 36.44
C ALA A 6 16.17 16.91 35.37
N ASN A 7 16.16 15.61 35.72
CA ASN A 7 16.24 14.54 34.73
C ASN A 7 14.88 13.97 34.23
N ALA A 8 13.75 14.54 34.67
CA ALA A 8 12.41 14.00 34.37
C ALA A 8 11.65 14.75 33.27
N ARG A 9 12.15 15.92 32.82
CA ARG A 9 11.45 16.78 31.84
C ARG A 9 11.87 16.56 30.39
N ASP A 10 13.08 16.04 30.16
CA ASP A 10 13.59 15.80 28.80
C ASP A 10 13.07 14.48 28.18
N LYS A 11 12.56 13.57 29.01
CA LYS A 11 12.07 12.26 28.55
C LYS A 11 10.71 12.30 27.85
N ARG A 12 9.95 13.40 27.94
CA ARG A 12 8.61 13.54 27.33
C ARG A 12 8.62 14.06 25.89
N LEU A 13 9.76 14.49 25.36
CA LEU A 13 9.88 14.92 23.96
C LEU A 13 10.30 13.77 23.02
N ARG A 14 10.49 12.56 23.56
CA ARG A 14 10.76 11.33 22.79
C ARG A 14 9.49 10.52 22.48
N GLU A 15 8.36 11.18 22.27
CA GLU A 15 7.35 10.62 21.36
C GLU A 15 7.90 10.75 19.95
N GLY A 16 8.86 9.87 19.65
CA GLY A 16 9.54 9.82 18.38
C GLY A 16 8.49 9.70 17.29
N ARG A 17 8.34 10.77 16.49
CA ARG A 17 7.86 10.66 15.11
C ARG A 17 8.65 9.50 14.54
N ARG A 18 7.98 8.37 14.28
CA ARG A 18 8.62 7.18 13.72
C ARG A 18 9.20 7.62 12.38
N ALA A 19 10.49 7.95 12.36
CA ALA A 19 11.19 8.35 11.16
C ALA A 19 11.37 7.08 10.34
N GLY A 20 10.69 7.02 9.20
CA GLY A 20 10.69 5.86 8.31
C GLY A 20 9.41 5.78 7.50
N ARG A 21 9.43 4.97 6.44
CA ARG A 21 8.20 4.61 5.72
C ARG A 21 7.21 4.02 6.73
N PRO A 22 5.94 4.45 6.76
CA PRO A 22 4.93 3.82 7.60
C PRO A 22 4.98 2.30 7.41
N PRO A 23 4.91 1.49 8.48
CA PRO A 23 4.77 0.06 8.31
C PRO A 23 3.54 -0.18 7.45
N ALA A 24 3.63 -1.08 6.47
CA ALA A 24 2.47 -1.53 5.72
C ALA A 24 1.44 -2.04 6.73
N GLY A 25 0.35 -1.30 6.96
CA GLY A 25 -0.53 -1.56 8.12
C GLY A 25 -0.93 -0.39 9.00
N ALA A 26 -0.58 0.85 8.67
CA ALA A 26 -0.93 2.01 9.47
C ALA A 26 -2.42 2.43 9.36
N ARG A 27 -3.14 2.00 8.32
CA ARG A 27 -4.56 2.34 8.08
C ARG A 27 -5.50 1.14 8.26
N GLU A 28 -6.78 1.41 8.47
CA GLU A 28 -7.80 0.36 8.59
C GLU A 28 -7.88 -0.48 7.30
N GLY A 29 -7.87 -1.81 7.44
CA GLY A 29 -7.76 -2.76 6.32
C GLY A 29 -6.33 -3.14 5.90
N GLU A 30 -5.29 -2.52 6.48
CA GLU A 30 -3.94 -2.57 5.92
C GLU A 30 -3.07 -3.72 6.47
N LYS A 31 -3.65 -4.84 6.91
CA LYS A 31 -2.87 -6.07 7.18
C LYS A 31 -2.47 -6.73 5.85
N VAL A 32 -1.46 -6.16 5.20
CA VAL A 32 -0.91 -6.67 3.92
C VAL A 32 -0.43 -8.13 4.05
N LYS A 33 -0.06 -8.57 5.25
CA LYS A 33 0.32 -9.96 5.54
C LYS A 33 -0.77 -10.99 5.22
N ASP A 34 -2.04 -10.58 5.23
CA ASP A 34 -3.19 -11.47 5.04
C ASP A 34 -3.70 -11.42 3.59
N TYR A 35 -3.03 -10.67 2.70
CA TYR A 35 -3.44 -10.53 1.30
C TYR A 35 -2.98 -11.74 0.49
N PRO A 36 -3.77 -12.21 -0.50
CA PRO A 36 -3.33 -13.24 -1.43
C PRO A 36 -2.04 -12.83 -2.14
N GLN A 37 -1.06 -13.74 -2.19
CA GLN A 37 0.21 -13.48 -2.87
C GLN A 37 0.05 -13.59 -4.39
N LEU A 38 0.37 -12.51 -5.11
CA LEU A 38 0.51 -12.50 -6.57
C LEU A 38 1.97 -12.30 -6.96
N SER A 39 2.54 -13.24 -7.72
CA SER A 39 3.89 -13.15 -8.26
C SER A 39 3.88 -13.21 -9.78
N ILE A 40 4.29 -12.14 -10.44
CA ILE A 40 4.33 -12.02 -11.90
C ILE A 40 5.74 -11.67 -12.37
N ARG A 41 6.15 -12.24 -13.51
CA ARG A 41 7.33 -11.79 -14.25
C ARG A 41 6.91 -10.72 -15.24
N VAL A 42 7.67 -9.64 -15.34
CA VAL A 42 7.34 -8.49 -16.21
C VAL A 42 8.57 -8.02 -16.98
N PRO A 43 8.39 -7.34 -18.13
CA PRO A 43 9.49 -6.68 -18.84
C PRO A 43 10.25 -5.67 -17.96
N ILE A 44 11.52 -5.46 -18.27
CA ILE A 44 12.41 -4.61 -17.46
C ILE A 44 11.91 -3.15 -17.41
N GLU A 45 11.35 -2.66 -18.50
CA GLU A 45 10.79 -1.32 -18.63
C GLU A 45 9.60 -1.13 -17.70
N MET A 46 8.74 -2.14 -17.58
CA MET A 46 7.59 -2.13 -16.66
C MET A 46 8.08 -2.07 -15.21
N LYS A 47 9.08 -2.89 -14.85
CA LYS A 47 9.63 -2.87 -13.48
C LYS A 47 10.26 -1.52 -13.15
N ALA A 48 10.99 -0.92 -14.10
CA ALA A 48 11.58 0.41 -13.93
C ALA A 48 10.51 1.48 -13.70
N ARG A 49 9.44 1.50 -14.51
CA ARG A 49 8.30 2.43 -14.33
C ARG A 49 7.61 2.25 -12.99
N LEU A 50 7.36 1.01 -12.56
CA LEU A 50 6.74 0.71 -11.27
C LEU A 50 7.62 1.19 -10.09
N ASN A 51 8.93 1.00 -10.18
CA ASN A 51 9.88 1.52 -9.19
C ASN A 51 9.85 3.06 -9.15
N ALA A 52 9.88 3.72 -10.31
CA ALA A 52 9.85 5.17 -10.42
C ALA A 52 8.54 5.77 -9.86
N LEU A 53 7.39 5.19 -10.22
CA LEU A 53 6.08 5.60 -9.69
C LEU A 53 6.03 5.46 -8.16
N SER A 54 6.50 4.34 -7.63
CA SER A 54 6.56 4.13 -6.17
C SER A 54 7.45 5.17 -5.47
N ALA A 55 8.60 5.53 -6.07
CA ALA A 55 9.50 6.53 -5.52
C ALA A 55 8.91 7.95 -5.54
N VAL A 56 8.26 8.35 -6.65
CA VAL A 56 7.68 9.69 -6.82
C VAL A 56 6.42 9.88 -5.97
N THR A 57 5.55 8.88 -5.91
CA THR A 57 4.26 8.97 -5.21
C THR A 57 4.34 8.62 -3.72
N GLY A 58 5.43 7.98 -3.29
CA GLY A 58 5.56 7.40 -1.95
C GLY A 58 4.72 6.13 -1.72
N LEU A 59 3.89 5.71 -2.70
CA LEU A 59 3.03 4.54 -2.61
C LEU A 59 3.84 3.24 -2.65
N ALA A 60 3.31 2.19 -2.01
CA ALA A 60 3.83 0.84 -2.20
C ALA A 60 3.56 0.35 -3.63
N GLN A 61 4.43 -0.50 -4.18
CA GLN A 61 4.28 -0.98 -5.56
C GLN A 61 2.94 -1.69 -5.78
N TRP A 62 2.47 -2.46 -4.80
CA TRP A 62 1.15 -3.08 -4.87
C TRP A 62 0.01 -2.05 -4.91
N ARG A 63 0.14 -0.91 -4.21
CA ARG A 63 -0.82 0.19 -4.27
C ARG A 63 -0.83 0.81 -5.67
N VAL A 64 0.35 1.05 -6.26
CA VAL A 64 0.45 1.54 -7.65
C VAL A 64 -0.26 0.60 -8.62
N ILE A 65 -0.14 -0.72 -8.43
CA ILE A 65 -0.83 -1.71 -9.26
C ILE A 65 -2.36 -1.65 -9.07
N VAL A 66 -2.85 -1.57 -7.82
CA VAL A 66 -4.29 -1.44 -7.53
C VAL A 66 -4.87 -0.19 -8.20
N GLU A 67 -4.25 0.96 -7.99
CA GLU A 67 -4.69 2.22 -8.60
C GLU A 67 -4.67 2.15 -10.14
N ALA A 68 -3.67 1.49 -10.73
CA ALA A 68 -3.61 1.31 -12.18
C ALA A 68 -4.74 0.41 -12.71
N ILE A 69 -5.10 -0.64 -11.97
CA ILE A 69 -6.25 -1.50 -12.29
C ILE A 69 -7.54 -0.68 -12.17
N ASP A 70 -7.70 0.11 -11.11
CA ASP A 70 -8.88 0.95 -10.91
C ASP A 70 -9.01 1.99 -12.04
N CYS A 71 -7.92 2.63 -12.45
CA CYS A 71 -7.92 3.51 -13.61
C CYS A 71 -8.35 2.79 -14.90
N LEU A 72 -7.89 1.56 -15.12
CA LEU A 72 -8.31 0.76 -16.27
C LEU A 72 -9.80 0.43 -16.20
N LEU A 73 -10.31 0.01 -15.03
CA LEU A 73 -11.73 -0.28 -14.81
C LEU A 73 -12.61 0.95 -15.00
N HIS A 74 -12.15 2.14 -14.60
CA HIS A 74 -12.86 3.39 -14.84
C HIS A 74 -12.92 3.76 -16.33
N GLY A 75 -11.96 3.30 -17.14
CA GLY A 75 -11.94 3.54 -18.58
C GLY A 75 -12.80 2.57 -19.41
N LEU A 76 -13.37 1.52 -18.79
CA LEU A 76 -14.18 0.53 -19.49
C LEU A 76 -15.57 1.05 -19.86
N THR A 77 -16.15 0.50 -20.93
CA THR A 77 -17.57 0.69 -21.21
C THR A 77 -18.42 0.04 -20.11
N PRO A 78 -19.68 0.47 -19.89
CA PRO A 78 -20.55 -0.18 -18.91
C PRO A 78 -20.71 -1.69 -19.14
N THR A 79 -20.75 -2.12 -20.40
CA THR A 79 -20.84 -3.54 -20.78
C THR A 79 -19.59 -4.31 -20.37
N ASP A 80 -18.39 -3.81 -20.71
CA ASP A 80 -17.14 -4.47 -20.37
C ASP A 80 -16.90 -4.50 -18.86
N ARG A 81 -17.26 -3.41 -18.17
CA ARG A 81 -17.22 -3.31 -16.71
C ARG A 81 -18.07 -4.41 -16.08
N ALA A 82 -19.33 -4.56 -16.52
CA ALA A 82 -20.23 -5.60 -16.03
C ALA A 82 -19.70 -7.02 -16.28
N LEU A 83 -19.04 -7.25 -17.43
CA LEU A 83 -18.39 -8.54 -17.72
C LEU A 83 -17.24 -8.82 -16.74
N VAL A 84 -16.37 -7.84 -16.48
CA VAL A 84 -15.26 -7.99 -15.53
C VAL A 84 -15.78 -8.23 -14.12
N ASP A 85 -16.81 -7.50 -13.69
CA ASP A 85 -17.41 -7.66 -12.37
C ASP A 85 -18.01 -9.07 -12.19
N GLY A 86 -18.81 -9.54 -13.16
CA GLY A 86 -19.40 -10.89 -13.11
C GLY A 86 -18.36 -12.02 -13.15
N LEU A 87 -17.26 -11.85 -13.90
CA LEU A 87 -16.15 -12.81 -13.91
C LEU A 87 -15.40 -12.82 -12.58
N SER A 88 -15.17 -11.65 -11.99
CA SER A 88 -14.47 -11.50 -10.71
C SER A 88 -15.24 -12.18 -9.57
N GLU A 89 -16.55 -11.97 -9.49
CA GLU A 89 -17.42 -12.65 -8.51
C GLU A 89 -17.36 -14.17 -8.64
N ARG A 90 -17.36 -14.69 -9.86
CA ARG A 90 -17.30 -16.14 -10.11
C ARG A 90 -15.95 -16.72 -9.66
N LEU A 91 -14.85 -16.03 -9.94
CA LEU A 91 -13.51 -16.47 -9.54
C LEU A 91 -13.33 -16.44 -8.02
N LEU A 92 -13.86 -15.44 -7.34
CA LEU A 92 -13.82 -15.33 -5.87
C LEU A 92 -14.61 -16.42 -5.15
N ARG A 93 -15.65 -16.98 -5.78
CA ARG A 93 -16.40 -18.13 -5.22
C ARG A 93 -15.71 -19.48 -5.46
N ALA A 94 -14.80 -19.54 -6.44
CA ALA A 94 -14.16 -20.79 -6.86
C ALA A 94 -12.81 -21.05 -6.16
N GLY A 95 -12.20 -20.03 -5.54
CA GLY A 95 -10.99 -20.13 -4.73
C GLY A 95 -11.29 -20.06 -3.24
#